data_AF-A0A4R6WK01-F1
#
_entry.id   AF-A0A4R6WK01-F1
#
_cell.length_a   1.000
_cell.length_b   1.000
_cell.length_c   1.000
_cell.angle_alpha   90.00
_cell.angle_beta   90.00
_cell.angle_gamma   90.00
#
_symmetry.space_group_name_H-M   'P 1'
#
loop_
_entity.id
_entity.type
_entity.pdbx_description
1 polymer ?
#
loop_
_entity_poly.entity_id
_entity_poly.type
_entity_poly.pdbx_seq_one_letter_code
_entity_poly.pdbx_strand_id
1 'polypeptide(L)'
;MISKLLEKNFHLILPFEMAFNFPHTEGYDPEKVIEEFWQRYDINDSRDYIVCLYLKALGKEVSDPVKDYSYDELKSYSLELMHLLVAYYLCHIHNVDLSELDVPNLSQGKITEEELKFRQINFALFGNKITAK
;
A
#
# COMPACT_ATOMS: atom_id res chain seq x y z
N MET A 1 1.77 -8.73 30.69
CA MET A 1 1.67 -7.25 30.64
C MET A 1 1.29 -6.72 29.24
N ILE A 2 1.37 -7.54 28.19
CA ILE A 2 0.94 -7.19 26.81
C ILE A 2 -0.59 -7.11 26.65
N SER A 3 -1.41 -7.78 27.50
CA SER A 3 -2.88 -7.83 27.29
C SER A 3 -3.63 -6.51 27.60
N LYS A 4 -3.35 -5.82 28.72
CA LYS A 4 -4.13 -4.62 29.11
C LYS A 4 -3.99 -3.43 28.15
N LEU A 5 -2.84 -3.27 27.49
CA LEU A 5 -2.62 -2.19 26.53
C LEU A 5 -3.32 -2.47 25.19
N LEU A 6 -3.29 -3.74 24.75
CA LEU A 6 -4.03 -4.21 23.59
C LEU A 6 -5.54 -4.16 23.83
N GLU A 7 -6.02 -4.56 25.01
CA GLU A 7 -7.44 -4.47 25.39
C GLU A 7 -7.95 -3.02 25.34
N LYS A 8 -7.18 -2.06 25.88
CA LYS A 8 -7.58 -0.64 25.90
C LYS A 8 -7.58 0.00 24.50
N ASN A 9 -6.66 -0.44 23.63
CA ASN A 9 -6.48 0.13 22.29
C ASN A 9 -6.98 -0.80 21.18
N PHE A 10 -7.75 -1.84 21.52
CA PHE A 10 -8.19 -2.86 20.55
C PHE A 10 -8.96 -2.23 19.40
N HIS A 11 -9.78 -1.22 19.68
CA HIS A 11 -10.50 -0.44 18.69
C HIS A 11 -9.60 0.24 17.63
N LEU A 12 -8.33 0.48 17.93
CA LEU A 12 -7.35 1.04 16.98
C LEU A 12 -6.80 -0.02 16.02
N ILE A 13 -6.77 -1.29 16.44
CA ILE A 13 -6.25 -2.42 15.65
C ILE A 13 -7.39 -3.19 14.98
N LEU A 14 -8.60 -3.12 15.52
CA LEU A 14 -9.79 -3.78 14.99
C LEU A 14 -9.98 -3.58 13.48
N PRO A 15 -9.79 -2.38 12.90
CA PRO A 15 -9.87 -2.23 11.44
C PRO A 15 -8.87 -3.10 10.66
N PHE A 16 -7.66 -3.32 11.19
CA PHE A 16 -6.67 -4.21 10.58
C PHE A 16 -7.06 -5.69 10.75
N GLU A 17 -7.58 -6.07 11.91
CA GLU A 17 -8.15 -7.42 12.12
C GLU A 17 -9.33 -7.67 11.18
N MET A 18 -10.15 -6.64 10.91
CA MET A 18 -11.26 -6.76 9.97
C MET A 18 -10.78 -7.09 8.56
N ALA A 19 -9.60 -6.66 8.12
CA ALA A 19 -9.05 -7.05 6.82
C ALA A 19 -8.87 -8.57 6.67
N PHE A 20 -8.61 -9.28 7.77
CA PHE A 20 -8.52 -10.75 7.78
C PHE A 20 -9.87 -11.45 7.96
N ASN A 21 -10.88 -10.75 8.49
CA ASN A 21 -12.22 -11.30 8.67
C ASN A 21 -13.13 -11.06 7.46
N PHE A 22 -12.89 -10.00 6.70
CA PHE A 22 -13.65 -9.62 5.51
C PHE A 22 -13.75 -10.76 4.47
N PRO A 23 -12.69 -11.55 4.23
CA PRO A 23 -12.75 -12.72 3.34
C PRO A 23 -13.77 -13.79 3.70
N HIS A 24 -14.23 -13.83 4.95
CA HIS A 24 -15.23 -14.79 5.43
C HIS A 24 -16.67 -14.30 5.25
N THR A 25 -16.86 -13.09 4.71
CA THR A 25 -18.18 -12.52 4.44
C THR A 25 -18.76 -13.06 3.12
N GLU A 26 -20.08 -13.20 3.06
CA GLU A 26 -20.77 -13.66 1.85
C GLU A 26 -20.59 -12.63 0.72
N GLY A 27 -20.20 -13.10 -0.47
CA GLY A 27 -19.98 -12.25 -1.63
C GLY A 27 -18.63 -11.53 -1.65
N TYR A 28 -17.69 -11.88 -0.77
CA TYR A 28 -16.31 -11.39 -0.86
C TYR A 28 -15.66 -11.87 -2.17
N ASP A 29 -15.12 -10.91 -2.92
CA ASP A 29 -14.43 -11.12 -4.18
C ASP A 29 -13.05 -10.45 -4.11
N PRO A 30 -11.95 -11.24 -4.01
CA PRO A 30 -10.61 -10.69 -3.90
C PRO A 30 -10.14 -9.99 -5.18
N GLU A 31 -10.62 -10.39 -6.36
CA GLU A 31 -10.26 -9.74 -7.64
C GLU A 31 -10.82 -8.32 -7.68
N LYS A 32 -12.08 -8.18 -7.28
CA LYS A 32 -12.75 -6.88 -7.17
C LYS A 32 -12.05 -5.95 -6.17
N VAL A 33 -11.60 -6.48 -5.03
CA VAL A 33 -10.83 -5.68 -4.05
C VAL A 33 -9.53 -5.16 -4.66
N ILE A 34 -8.84 -5.99 -5.44
CA ILE A 34 -7.61 -5.59 -6.13
C ILE A 34 -7.91 -4.51 -7.19
N GLU A 35 -8.94 -4.73 -8.00
CA GLU A 35 -9.36 -3.79 -9.05
C GLU A 35 -9.73 -2.42 -8.47
N GLU A 36 -10.61 -2.39 -7.46
CA GLU A 36 -11.08 -1.16 -6.84
C GLU A 36 -9.95 -0.36 -6.18
N PHE A 37 -8.96 -1.03 -5.59
CA PHE A 37 -7.79 -0.38 -5.03
C PHE A 37 -6.98 0.35 -6.11
N TRP A 38 -6.67 -0.34 -7.20
CA TRP A 38 -5.82 0.21 -8.25
C TRP A 38 -6.53 1.25 -9.13
N GLN A 39 -7.86 1.22 -9.21
CA GLN A 39 -8.65 2.31 -9.77
C GLN A 39 -8.61 3.58 -8.92
N ARG A 40 -8.39 3.45 -7.61
CA ARG A 40 -8.38 4.57 -6.65
C ARG A 40 -6.99 5.15 -6.42
N TYR A 41 -5.99 4.29 -6.28
CA TYR A 41 -4.61 4.67 -6.01
C TYR A 41 -3.75 4.14 -7.13
N ASP A 42 -3.25 5.04 -7.99
CA ASP A 42 -2.22 4.60 -8.92
C ASP A 42 -0.93 4.25 -8.16
N ILE A 43 0.05 3.71 -8.86
CA ILE A 43 1.31 3.29 -8.24
C ILE A 43 2.19 4.46 -7.75
N ASN A 44 2.07 5.66 -8.34
CA ASN A 44 2.78 6.84 -7.85
C ASN A 44 2.09 7.39 -6.59
N ASP A 45 0.75 7.43 -6.58
CA ASP A 45 -0.03 7.74 -5.38
C ASP A 45 0.34 6.76 -4.26
N SER A 46 0.30 5.46 -4.54
CA SER A 46 0.65 4.41 -3.57
C SER A 46 2.06 4.60 -3.01
N ARG A 47 3.04 4.92 -3.86
CA ARG A 47 4.40 5.28 -3.44
C ARG A 47 4.37 6.48 -2.48
N ASP A 48 3.68 7.55 -2.83
CA ASP A 48 3.68 8.80 -2.04
C ASP A 48 2.96 8.61 -0.70
N TYR A 49 1.84 7.89 -0.67
CA TYR A 49 1.16 7.48 0.56
C TYR A 49 2.07 6.66 1.47
N ILE A 50 2.80 5.66 0.93
CA ILE A 50 3.73 4.82 1.70
C ILE A 50 4.89 5.65 2.26
N VAL A 51 5.48 6.54 1.45
CA VAL A 51 6.57 7.40 1.91
C VAL A 51 6.09 8.38 2.98
N CYS A 52 4.92 9.00 2.79
CA CYS A 52 4.31 9.89 3.77
C CYS A 52 4.03 9.16 5.10
N LEU A 53 3.44 7.95 5.05
CA LEU A 53 3.24 7.08 6.22
C LEU A 53 4.56 6.82 6.96
N TYR A 54 5.62 6.44 6.23
CA TYR A 54 6.92 6.16 6.81
C TYR A 54 7.54 7.38 7.50
N LEU A 55 7.53 8.54 6.83
CA LEU A 55 8.08 9.78 7.39
C LEU A 55 7.33 10.22 8.64
N LYS A 56 5.99 10.18 8.62
CA LYS A 56 5.17 10.52 9.80
C LYS A 56 5.35 9.55 10.95
N ALA A 57 5.51 8.26 10.68
CA ALA A 57 5.82 7.26 11.70
C ALA A 57 7.17 7.54 12.39
N LEU A 58 8.12 8.16 11.68
CA LEU A 58 9.40 8.62 12.23
C LEU A 58 9.34 10.01 12.87
N GLY A 59 8.17 10.65 12.93
CA GLY A 59 7.99 12.02 13.42
C GLY A 59 8.70 13.07 12.57
N LYS A 60 8.88 12.80 11.27
CA LYS A 60 9.48 13.73 10.30
C LYS A 60 8.41 14.57 9.62
N GLU A 61 8.77 15.80 9.30
CA GLU A 61 7.96 16.65 8.42
C GLU A 61 7.98 16.08 7.00
N VAL A 62 6.84 16.19 6.31
CA VAL A 62 6.67 15.80 4.92
C VAL A 62 6.66 17.08 4.09
N SER A 63 7.48 17.11 3.06
CA SER A 63 7.59 18.23 2.12
C SER A 63 7.67 17.72 0.69
N ASP A 64 7.53 18.63 -0.26
CA ASP A 64 7.79 18.41 -1.67
C ASP A 64 9.10 17.61 -1.89
N PRO A 65 9.10 16.58 -2.77
CA PRO A 65 8.07 16.25 -3.77
C PRO A 65 6.93 15.34 -3.25
N VAL A 66 6.94 14.95 -1.97
CA VAL A 66 5.91 14.06 -1.41
C VAL A 66 4.74 14.90 -0.89
N LYS A 67 3.53 14.59 -1.34
CA LYS A 67 2.31 15.23 -0.82
C LYS A 67 2.17 14.95 0.68
N ASP A 68 1.91 16.00 1.46
CA ASP A 68 1.56 15.87 2.88
C ASP A 68 0.08 15.50 3.03
N TYR A 69 -0.20 14.20 3.09
CA TYR A 69 -1.54 13.65 3.31
C TYR A 69 -1.98 13.79 4.76
N SER A 70 -3.26 14.08 4.99
CA SER A 70 -3.85 14.10 6.33
C SER A 70 -3.80 12.74 7.03
N TYR A 71 -3.95 12.74 8.36
CA TYR A 71 -4.00 11.49 9.13
C TYR A 71 -5.14 10.56 8.68
N ASP A 72 -6.30 11.12 8.33
CA ASP A 72 -7.46 10.34 7.88
C ASP A 72 -7.23 9.74 6.48
N GLU A 73 -6.62 10.48 5.56
CA GLU A 73 -6.21 9.95 4.25
C GLU A 73 -5.23 8.80 4.41
N LEU A 74 -4.22 8.94 5.27
CA LEU A 74 -3.20 7.92 5.53
C LEU A 74 -3.80 6.70 6.24
N LYS A 75 -4.72 6.91 7.17
CA LYS A 75 -5.45 5.83 7.84
C LYS A 75 -6.26 5.03 6.84
N SER A 76 -7.07 5.69 6.01
CA SER A 76 -7.89 5.02 4.98
C SER A 76 -7.01 4.23 4.02
N TYR A 77 -5.95 4.85 3.49
CA TYR A 77 -4.99 4.17 2.61
C TYR A 77 -4.36 2.95 3.30
N SER A 78 -3.92 3.06 4.55
CA SER A 78 -3.29 1.95 5.28
C SER A 78 -4.23 0.74 5.47
N LEU A 79 -5.52 0.99 5.65
CA LEU A 79 -6.52 -0.06 5.77
C LEU A 79 -6.79 -0.69 4.40
N GLU A 80 -7.04 0.12 3.38
CA GLU A 80 -7.28 -0.36 2.02
C GLU A 80 -6.08 -1.16 1.47
N LEU A 81 -4.85 -0.74 1.78
CA LEU A 81 -3.62 -1.47 1.45
C LEU A 81 -3.57 -2.84 2.15
N MET A 82 -4.03 -2.94 3.40
CA MET A 82 -4.07 -4.22 4.11
C MET A 82 -5.14 -5.16 3.54
N HIS A 83 -6.30 -4.64 3.17
CA HIS A 83 -7.30 -5.40 2.44
C HIS A 83 -6.76 -5.90 1.08
N LEU A 84 -6.01 -5.06 0.36
CA LEU A 84 -5.34 -5.41 -0.89
C LEU A 84 -4.32 -6.56 -0.69
N LEU A 85 -3.47 -6.48 0.32
CA LEU A 85 -2.47 -7.52 0.62
C LEU A 85 -3.13 -8.87 0.94
N VAL A 86 -4.23 -8.85 1.70
CA VAL A 86 -5.01 -10.05 2.00
C VAL A 86 -5.64 -10.61 0.71
N ALA A 87 -6.23 -9.75 -0.14
CA ALA A 87 -6.82 -10.16 -1.40
C ALA A 87 -5.79 -10.82 -2.34
N TYR A 88 -4.61 -10.20 -2.51
CA TYR A 88 -3.52 -10.80 -3.28
C TYR A 88 -3.05 -12.14 -2.71
N TYR A 89 -2.94 -12.25 -1.39
CA TYR A 89 -2.61 -13.52 -0.74
C TYR A 89 -3.65 -14.60 -1.04
N LEU A 90 -4.94 -14.26 -0.99
CA LEU A 90 -6.03 -15.19 -1.31
C LEU A 90 -6.02 -15.63 -2.76
N CYS A 91 -5.87 -14.70 -3.71
CA CYS A 91 -5.73 -15.02 -5.12
C CYS A 91 -4.54 -15.95 -5.37
N HIS A 92 -3.41 -15.70 -4.70
CA HIS A 92 -2.22 -16.55 -4.78
C HIS A 92 -2.49 -17.98 -4.29
N ILE A 93 -3.04 -18.16 -3.07
CA ILE A 93 -3.27 -19.51 -2.53
C ILE A 93 -4.34 -20.29 -3.30
N HIS A 94 -5.27 -19.59 -3.97
CA HIS A 94 -6.33 -20.19 -4.76
C HIS A 94 -5.99 -20.34 -6.25
N ASN A 95 -4.79 -19.91 -6.66
CA ASN A 95 -4.36 -19.90 -8.07
C ASN A 95 -5.36 -19.17 -8.98
N VAL A 96 -5.92 -18.07 -8.51
CA VAL A 96 -6.77 -17.18 -9.32
C VAL A 96 -5.90 -16.52 -10.39
N ASP A 97 -6.36 -16.56 -11.64
CA ASP A 97 -5.69 -15.89 -12.74
C ASP A 97 -5.99 -14.39 -12.71
N LEU A 98 -4.97 -13.58 -12.47
CA LEU A 98 -5.07 -12.12 -12.38
C LEU A 98 -4.67 -11.43 -13.69
N SER A 99 -4.45 -12.17 -14.78
CA SER A 99 -3.97 -11.60 -16.04
C SER A 99 -4.96 -10.68 -16.74
N GLU A 100 -6.25 -10.83 -16.44
CA GLU A 100 -7.32 -9.98 -16.98
C GLU A 100 -7.63 -8.74 -16.13
N LEU A 101 -6.98 -8.59 -14.96
CA LEU A 101 -7.19 -7.41 -14.13
C LEU A 101 -6.70 -6.15 -14.84
N ASP A 102 -7.60 -5.18 -14.99
CA ASP A 102 -7.30 -3.84 -15.48
C ASP A 102 -6.65 -3.00 -14.37
N VAL A 103 -5.43 -3.39 -13.99
CA VAL A 103 -4.58 -2.57 -13.13
C VAL A 103 -3.97 -1.49 -14.01
N PRO A 104 -4.17 -0.18 -13.71
CA PRO A 104 -3.53 0.89 -14.46
C PRO A 104 -2.04 0.63 -14.49
N ASN A 105 -1.51 0.38 -15.69
CA ASN A 105 -0.08 0.27 -15.89
C ASN A 105 0.60 1.47 -15.24
N LEU A 106 1.72 1.25 -14.53
CA LEU A 106 2.65 2.32 -14.13
C LEU A 106 2.62 3.37 -15.21
N SER A 107 2.08 4.55 -14.89
CA SER A 107 1.74 5.54 -15.90
C SER A 107 2.90 5.64 -16.90
N GLN A 108 2.67 5.13 -18.11
CA GLN A 108 3.58 5.37 -19.24
C GLN A 108 3.42 6.82 -19.73
N GLY A 109 2.68 7.64 -18.98
CA GLY A 109 2.76 9.09 -19.05
C GLY A 109 4.22 9.52 -18.95
N LYS A 110 4.54 10.64 -19.61
CA LYS A 110 5.88 11.22 -19.56
C LYS A 110 6.29 11.37 -18.09
N ILE A 111 7.20 10.50 -17.65
CA ILE A 111 7.91 10.62 -16.38
C ILE A 111 8.45 12.04 -16.35
N THR A 112 8.09 12.83 -15.34
CA THR A 112 8.65 14.18 -15.22
C THR A 112 10.17 14.07 -15.02
N GLU A 113 10.94 15.10 -15.37
CA GLU A 113 12.39 15.06 -15.11
C GLU A 113 12.72 14.82 -13.64
N GLU A 114 11.85 15.27 -12.73
CA GLU A 114 11.97 15.09 -11.29
C GLU A 114 11.75 13.64 -10.87
N GLU A 115 10.69 13.00 -11.38
CA GLU A 115 10.44 11.58 -11.14
C GLU A 115 11.56 10.70 -11.73
N LEU A 116 12.10 11.07 -12.89
CA LEU A 116 13.21 10.36 -13.51
C LEU A 116 14.47 10.47 -12.64
N LYS A 117 14.79 11.67 -12.13
CA LYS A 117 15.90 11.88 -11.19
C LYS A 117 15.70 11.09 -9.90
N PHE A 118 14.49 11.11 -9.33
CA PHE A 118 14.18 10.36 -8.11
C PHE A 118 14.34 8.84 -8.32
N ARG A 119 13.84 8.31 -9.45
CA ARG A 119 14.03 6.89 -9.81
C ARG A 119 15.51 6.54 -10.02
N GLN A 120 16.28 7.41 -10.68
CA GLN A 120 17.72 7.22 -10.87
C GLN A 120 18.48 7.22 -9.54
N ILE A 121 18.14 8.13 -8.61
CA ILE A 121 18.73 8.17 -7.26
C ILE A 121 18.37 6.90 -6.49
N ASN A 122 17.10 6.49 -6.49
CA ASN A 122 16.68 5.24 -5.85
C ASN A 122 17.42 4.02 -6.43
N PHE A 123 17.55 3.94 -7.75
CA PHE A 123 18.31 2.87 -8.40
C PHE A 123 19.80 2.93 -8.05
N ALA A 124 20.41 4.12 -8.00
CA ALA A 124 21.81 4.26 -7.61
C ALA A 124 22.05 3.86 -6.14
N LEU A 125 21.11 4.17 -5.25
CA LEU A 125 21.20 3.87 -3.81
C LEU A 125 20.87 2.41 -3.47
N PHE A 126 19.90 1.82 -4.17
CA PHE A 126 19.32 0.52 -3.79
C PHE A 126 19.38 -0.55 -4.89
N GLY A 127 19.60 -0.17 -6.16
CA GLY A 127 19.65 -1.08 -7.30
C GLY A 127 20.95 -1.89 -7.40
N ASN A 128 22.03 -1.43 -6.76
CA ASN A 128 23.28 -2.19 -6.65
C ASN A 128 23.32 -3.04 -5.38
N LYS A 129 22.45 -4.05 -5.29
CA LYS A 129 22.67 -5.24 -4.47
C LYS A 129 22.43 -6.52 -5.27
N ILE A 130 23.07 -6.60 -6.43
CA ILE A 130 23.50 -7.89 -6.98
C ILE A 130 25.02 -7.85 -7.02
N THR A 131 25.63 -8.25 -5.89
CA THR A 131 26.85 -9.07 -5.82
C THR A 131 27.28 -9.16 -4.35
N ALA A 132 26.81 -10.18 -3.65
CA ALA A 132 27.62 -10.85 -2.65
C ALA A 132 27.27 -12.34 -2.74
N LYS A 133 28.32 -13.12 -2.95
CA LYS A 133 28.36 -14.56 -3.25
C LYS A 133 27.52 -15.43 -2.32
#